data_AF-A0A968YMW2-F1
#
_entry.id   AF-A0A968YMW2-F1
#
_cell.length_a   1.000
_cell.length_b   1.000
_cell.length_c   1.000
_cell.angle_alpha   90.00
_cell.angle_beta   90.00
_cell.angle_gamma   90.00
#
_symmetry.space_group_name_H-M   'P 1'
#
loop_
_entity.id
_entity.type
_entity.pdbx_description
1 polymer ?
#
loop_
_entity_poly.entity_id
_entity_poly.type
_entity_poly.pdbx_seq_one_letter_code
_entity_poly.pdbx_strand_id
1 'polypeptide(L)'
;MQPETSGSIAEVLVINAPSGLNVREQADTSARELGKIPNGSKVYVYGEGKDNDGLRWIQVKSNNWVASNGWVATEYLKILSVR
;
A
#
# COMPACT_ATOMS: atom_id res chain seq x y z
N MET A 1 1.57 7.04 -16.81
CA MET A 1 1.56 7.81 -15.54
C MET A 1 2.82 7.41 -14.78
N GLN A 2 3.73 8.35 -14.59
CA GLN A 2 5.08 8.13 -14.04
C GLN A 2 4.99 8.01 -12.50
N PRO A 3 5.73 7.11 -11.82
CA PRO A 3 5.78 7.14 -10.38
C PRO A 3 6.69 8.29 -9.98
N GLU A 4 6.09 9.43 -9.62
CA GLU A 4 6.84 10.50 -8.97
C GLU A 4 7.34 9.95 -7.63
N THR A 5 8.62 9.63 -7.58
CA THR A 5 9.28 9.10 -6.38
C THR A 5 9.54 10.20 -5.35
N SER A 6 9.33 11.47 -5.69
CA SER A 6 9.44 12.59 -4.76
C SER A 6 8.41 12.45 -3.62
N GLY A 7 8.92 12.38 -2.39
CA GLY A 7 8.11 12.19 -1.18
C GLY A 7 7.80 10.74 -0.80
N SER A 8 8.35 9.74 -1.51
CA SER A 8 8.34 8.35 -1.01
C SER A 8 9.49 8.11 -0.05
N ILE A 9 9.24 7.33 1.01
CA ILE A 9 10.21 7.02 2.08
C ILE A 9 10.82 5.61 1.96
N ALA A 10 10.15 4.70 1.24
CA ALA A 10 10.62 3.33 1.02
C ALA A 10 10.01 2.71 -0.25
N GLU A 11 10.66 1.68 -0.78
CA GLU A 11 10.13 0.77 -1.82
C GLU A 11 9.81 -0.58 -1.19
N VAL A 12 8.63 -1.13 -1.47
CA VAL A 12 8.15 -2.41 -0.96
C VAL A 12 7.67 -3.32 -2.09
N LEU A 13 7.67 -4.62 -1.86
CA LEU A 13 7.10 -5.65 -2.72
C LEU A 13 5.84 -6.22 -2.07
N VAL A 14 4.74 -6.33 -2.84
CA VAL A 14 3.55 -7.07 -2.40
C VAL A 14 3.85 -8.57 -2.38
N ILE A 15 3.63 -9.21 -1.24
CA ILE A 15 3.86 -10.63 -1.00
C ILE A 15 2.64 -11.27 -0.33
N ASN A 16 2.53 -12.60 -0.42
CA ASN A 16 1.48 -13.39 0.25
C ASN A 16 0.04 -12.96 -0.06
N ALA A 17 -0.20 -12.33 -1.22
CA ALA A 17 -1.51 -11.81 -1.62
C ALA A 17 -1.95 -12.40 -2.97
N PRO A 18 -2.19 -13.72 -3.09
CA PRO A 18 -2.41 -14.39 -4.39
C PRO A 18 -3.58 -13.82 -5.21
N SER A 19 -4.60 -13.25 -4.56
CA SER A 19 -5.74 -12.58 -5.20
C SER A 19 -5.60 -11.06 -5.30
N GLY A 20 -4.40 -10.53 -5.05
CA GLY A 20 -4.10 -9.11 -4.91
C GLY A 20 -4.31 -8.58 -3.48
N LEU A 21 -3.52 -7.58 -3.14
CA LEU A 21 -3.59 -6.85 -1.87
C LEU A 21 -4.63 -5.73 -1.97
N ASN A 22 -5.64 -5.80 -1.12
CA ASN A 22 -6.68 -4.77 -1.04
C ASN A 22 -6.10 -3.42 -0.64
N VAL A 23 -6.43 -2.38 -1.40
CA VAL A 23 -6.20 -0.98 -1.06
C VAL A 23 -7.49 -0.41 -0.48
N ARG A 24 -7.40 0.21 0.68
CA ARG A 24 -8.56 0.75 1.41
C ARG A 24 -8.48 2.26 1.53
N GLU A 25 -9.63 2.89 1.65
CA GLU A 25 -9.75 4.36 1.75
C GLU A 25 -9.11 4.91 3.04
N GLN A 26 -9.11 4.13 4.10
CA GLN A 26 -8.49 4.45 5.39
C GLN A 26 -7.66 3.25 5.88
N ALA A 27 -6.77 3.51 6.84
CA ALA A 27 -5.99 2.50 7.54
C ALA A 27 -6.89 1.72 8.51
N ASP A 28 -7.78 0.88 7.98
CA ASP A 28 -8.75 0.08 8.73
C ASP A 28 -9.24 -1.09 7.86
N THR A 29 -9.35 -2.29 8.41
CA THR A 29 -9.80 -3.50 7.68
C THR A 29 -11.27 -3.46 7.26
N SER A 30 -12.08 -2.61 7.88
CA SER A 30 -13.49 -2.37 7.58
C SER A 30 -13.71 -1.23 6.58
N ALA A 31 -12.70 -0.40 6.32
CA ALA A 31 -12.82 0.72 5.38
C ALA A 31 -13.09 0.25 3.94
N ARG A 32 -13.73 1.11 3.16
CA ARG A 32 -14.10 0.85 1.76
C ARG A 32 -12.90 0.40 0.93
N GLU A 33 -13.06 -0.70 0.18
CA GLU A 33 -12.07 -1.17 -0.79
C GLU A 33 -12.07 -0.24 -2.02
N LEU A 34 -10.90 0.26 -2.39
CA LEU A 34 -10.67 1.12 -3.56
C LEU A 34 -10.22 0.32 -4.79
N GLY A 35 -9.64 -0.86 -4.57
CA GLY A 35 -9.10 -1.74 -5.60
C GLY A 35 -8.06 -2.69 -5.01
N LYS A 36 -7.32 -3.38 -5.89
CA LYS A 36 -6.31 -4.38 -5.49
C LYS A 36 -5.01 -4.22 -6.24
N ILE A 37 -3.90 -4.33 -5.53
CA ILE A 37 -2.56 -4.36 -6.11
C ILE A 37 -2.14 -5.83 -6.30
N PRO A 38 -1.74 -6.27 -7.51
CA PRO A 38 -1.33 -7.65 -7.76
C PRO A 38 -0.13 -8.08 -6.90
N ASN A 39 -0.09 -9.36 -6.54
CA ASN A 39 1.08 -9.96 -5.88
C ASN A 39 2.34 -9.79 -6.72
N GLY A 40 3.48 -9.52 -6.08
CA GLY A 40 4.76 -9.28 -6.75
C GLY A 40 4.91 -7.87 -7.33
N SER A 41 3.91 -7.01 -7.15
CA SER A 41 4.02 -5.60 -7.57
C SER A 41 4.93 -4.82 -6.64
N LYS A 42 5.72 -3.92 -7.23
CA LYS A 42 6.50 -2.92 -6.49
C LYS A 42 5.64 -1.70 -6.19
N VAL A 43 5.73 -1.20 -4.97
CA VAL A 43 4.94 -0.07 -4.47
C VAL A 43 5.83 0.86 -3.67
N TYR A 44 5.51 2.16 -3.67
CA TYR A 44 6.22 3.18 -2.89
C TYR A 44 5.42 3.56 -1.65
N VAL A 45 6.11 3.71 -0.52
CA VAL A 45 5.55 4.16 0.76
C VAL A 45 5.56 5.67 0.81
N TYR A 46 4.40 6.29 1.06
CA TYR A 46 4.28 7.75 1.20
C TYR A 46 3.87 8.20 2.61
N GLY A 47 3.52 7.26 3.48
CA GLY A 47 3.14 7.52 4.86
C GLY A 47 2.89 6.21 5.61
N GLU A 48 2.83 6.30 6.93
CA GLU A 48 2.59 5.16 7.82
C GLU A 48 1.43 5.49 8.77
N GLY A 49 0.71 4.46 9.20
CA GLY A 49 -0.41 4.58 10.11
C GLY A 49 -0.70 3.25 10.80
N LYS A 50 -1.66 3.26 11.71
CA LYS A 50 -2.18 2.07 12.36
C LYS A 50 -3.67 2.22 12.62
N ASP A 51 -4.40 1.11 12.58
CA ASP A 51 -5.79 1.10 13.05
C ASP A 51 -5.86 0.99 14.58
N ASN A 52 -7.09 0.97 15.10
CA ASN A 52 -7.38 0.86 16.53
C ASN A 52 -6.92 -0.48 17.14
N ASP A 53 -6.79 -1.53 16.31
CA ASP A 53 -6.32 -2.86 16.72
C ASP A 53 -4.78 -2.98 16.66
N GLY A 54 -4.11 -1.93 16.18
CA GLY A 54 -2.65 -1.84 16.11
C GLY A 54 -2.03 -2.48 14.86
N LEU A 55 -2.84 -2.94 13.91
CA LEU A 55 -2.35 -3.36 12.60
C LEU A 55 -1.77 -2.15 11.88
N ARG A 56 -0.55 -2.29 11.36
CA ARG A 56 0.17 -1.22 10.67
C ARG A 56 -0.20 -1.16 9.20
N TRP A 57 -0.32 0.06 8.70
CA TRP A 57 -0.69 0.38 7.33
C TRP A 57 0.32 1.34 6.72
N ILE A 58 0.48 1.26 5.40
CA ILE A 58 1.20 2.29 4.64
C ILE A 58 0.26 3.02 3.70
N GLN A 59 0.52 4.31 3.49
CA GLN A 59 -0.16 5.09 2.49
C GLN A 59 0.51 4.88 1.13
N VAL A 60 -0.32 4.59 0.13
CA VAL A 60 0.05 4.51 -1.28
C VAL A 60 -0.67 5.62 -2.04
N LYS A 61 -0.01 6.18 -3.06
CA LYS A 61 -0.66 7.10 -3.99
C LYS A 61 -1.39 6.36 -5.11
N SER A 62 -2.20 7.09 -5.87
CA SER A 62 -2.79 6.57 -7.10
C SER A 62 -1.72 5.95 -8.01
N ASN A 63 -2.08 4.82 -8.63
CA ASN A 63 -1.17 4.00 -9.40
C ASN A 63 -1.95 3.25 -10.50
N ASN A 64 -1.31 2.27 -11.14
CA ASN A 64 -1.91 1.53 -12.26
C ASN A 64 -3.13 0.66 -11.87
N TRP A 65 -3.37 0.45 -10.58
CA TRP A 65 -4.42 -0.43 -10.07
C TRP A 65 -5.49 0.31 -9.28
N VAL A 66 -5.16 1.48 -8.72
CA VAL A 66 -6.07 2.29 -7.89
C VAL A 66 -5.98 3.75 -8.28
N ALA A 67 -7.12 4.35 -8.61
CA ALA A 67 -7.19 5.72 -9.13
C ALA A 67 -7.01 6.82 -8.06
N SER A 68 -7.11 6.47 -6.78
CA SER A 68 -6.97 7.40 -5.65
C SER A 68 -5.88 6.96 -4.68
N ASN A 69 -5.48 7.85 -3.78
CA ASN A 69 -4.65 7.48 -2.64
C ASN A 69 -5.41 6.50 -1.73
N GLY A 70 -4.68 5.64 -1.04
CA GLY A 70 -5.26 4.67 -0.13
C GLY A 70 -4.22 4.03 0.77
N TRP A 71 -4.64 2.99 1.46
CA TRP A 71 -3.86 2.31 2.49
C TRP A 71 -3.82 0.81 2.26
N VAL A 72 -2.67 0.21 2.49
CA VAL A 72 -2.50 -1.25 2.45
C VAL A 72 -1.87 -1.76 3.75
N ALA A 73 -2.28 -2.94 4.19
CA ALA A 73 -1.77 -3.56 5.41
C ALA A 73 -0.32 -4.03 5.21
N THR A 74 0.53 -3.78 6.21
CA THR A 74 1.97 -4.08 6.12
C THR A 74 2.31 -5.56 6.15
N GLU A 75 1.40 -6.43 6.61
CA GLU A 75 1.59 -7.88 6.66
C GLU A 75 1.82 -8.52 5.28
N TYR A 76 1.39 -7.84 4.21
CA TYR A 76 1.53 -8.28 2.83
C TYR A 76 2.68 -7.60 2.10
N LEU A 77 3.63 -7.01 2.83
CA LEU A 77 4.71 -6.22 2.25
C LEU A 77 6.09 -6.71 2.70
N LYS A 78 7.02 -6.71 1.75
CA LYS A 78 8.45 -6.86 2.00
C LYS A 78 9.17 -5.57 1.66
N ILE A 79 9.89 -4.99 2.63
CA ILE A 79 10.75 -3.83 2.38
C ILE A 79 11.89 -4.25 1.45
N LEU A 80 12.05 -3.51 0.35
CA LEU A 80 13.15 -3.68 -0.60
C LEU A 80 14.25 -2.67 -0.34
N SER A 81 13.89 -1.41 -0.13
CA SER A 81 14.82 -0.33 0.20
C SER A 81 14.14 0.75 1.04
N VAL A 82 14.96 1.46 1.81
CA VAL A 82 14.60 2.66 2.57
C VAL A 82 15.45 3.80 2.05
N ARG A 83 14.89 5.00 2.02
CA ARG A 83 15.57 6.22 1.56
C ARG A 83 16.20 7.00 2.69
#